data_AF-A0A2G4SZI9-F1
#
_entry.id   AF-A0A2G4SZI9-F1
#
_cell.length_a   1.000
_cell.length_b   1.000
_cell.length_c   1.000
_cell.angle_alpha   90.00
_cell.angle_beta   90.00
_cell.angle_gamma   90.00
#
_symmetry.space_group_name_H-M   'P 1'
#
loop_
_entity.id
_entity.type
_entity.pdbx_description
1 polymer ?
#
loop_
_entity_poly.entity_id
_entity_poly.type
_entity_poly.pdbx_seq_one_letter_code
_entity_poly.pdbx_strand_id
1 'polypeptide(L)'
;MIFYLILLALFYIQYIDCQQCLPLKGSKACPLFSKISIPLDDTTTYPWLTNVSNVNDFDRELFNYVNSPLFWNQELNCAQLIQDTPKYALSFTCATIVSRLSSSCNTDTAILPLCQHTCDSFSKSIQTLVQSHNSTCSLASTDIASFCETDPVFDGLPSAHCISGFDNERQLCESKDAAVCKYCDCPSRYNNLVSTPLAITLITVVSLVICTSLLIFLYFRCYKQRITHLKLTSSASLVKVINEPHAGHVKDFSVDDKSLSDIKGHVFQVNSIEEQYVRAIYSFTVPNHSDELQLLTGDILRMYYYFDDGWAIGDNLVSGQRGLFPLLCVVHLSPTEVHELIKSSENTD
;
A
#
# COMPACT_ATOMS: atom_id res chain seq x y z
N MET A 1 -27.95 -64.10 -8.05
CA MET A 1 -28.43 -62.81 -7.52
C MET A 1 -27.53 -62.23 -6.43
N ILE A 2 -27.21 -62.98 -5.36
CA ILE A 2 -26.36 -62.48 -4.26
C ILE A 2 -24.94 -62.10 -4.74
N PHE A 3 -24.34 -62.88 -5.66
CA PHE A 3 -23.03 -62.57 -6.23
C PHE A 3 -23.01 -61.29 -7.09
N TYR A 4 -24.12 -60.97 -7.76
CA TYR A 4 -24.28 -59.75 -8.57
C TYR A 4 -24.51 -58.52 -7.69
N LEU A 5 -25.21 -58.70 -6.55
CA LEU A 5 -25.38 -57.67 -5.52
C LEU A 5 -24.07 -57.38 -4.77
N ILE A 6 -23.22 -58.40 -4.55
CA ILE A 6 -21.88 -58.22 -3.97
C ILE A 6 -20.93 -57.56 -4.98
N LEU A 7 -20.99 -57.90 -6.27
CA LEU A 7 -20.22 -57.21 -7.32
C LEU A 7 -20.65 -55.76 -7.52
N LEU A 8 -21.96 -55.46 -7.46
CA LEU A 8 -22.46 -54.08 -7.47
C LEU A 8 -22.08 -53.32 -6.20
N ALA A 9 -22.09 -53.97 -5.02
CA ALA A 9 -21.61 -53.37 -3.78
C ALA A 9 -20.09 -53.15 -3.78
N LEU A 10 -19.30 -54.05 -4.37
CA LEU A 10 -17.84 -53.89 -4.52
C LEU A 10 -17.47 -52.86 -5.59
N PHE A 11 -18.30 -52.65 -6.62
CA PHE A 11 -18.21 -51.49 -7.52
C PHE A 11 -18.65 -50.18 -6.84
N TYR A 12 -19.57 -50.24 -5.87
CA TYR A 12 -20.06 -49.07 -5.12
C TYR A 12 -19.12 -48.66 -3.97
N ILE A 13 -18.37 -49.60 -3.39
CA ILE A 13 -17.39 -49.36 -2.32
C ILE A 13 -16.09 -48.72 -2.86
N GLN A 14 -15.95 -48.60 -4.19
CA GLN A 14 -14.80 -47.95 -4.83
C GLN A 14 -15.01 -46.47 -5.18
N TYR A 15 -16.12 -45.85 -4.76
CA TYR A 15 -16.35 -44.41 -4.92
C TYR A 15 -16.56 -43.75 -3.55
N ILE A 16 -15.57 -43.88 -2.68
CA ILE A 16 -15.35 -42.86 -1.66
C ILE A 16 -14.60 -41.75 -2.40
N ASP A 17 -15.33 -40.75 -2.87
CA ASP A 17 -14.74 -39.52 -3.39
C ASP A 17 -14.01 -38.86 -2.21
N CYS A 18 -12.72 -39.15 -2.09
CA CYS A 18 -11.86 -38.43 -1.18
C CYS A 18 -11.66 -37.07 -1.84
N GLN A 19 -12.62 -36.15 -1.64
CA GLN A 19 -12.57 -34.81 -2.19
C GLN A 19 -11.18 -34.23 -1.96
N GLN A 20 -10.42 -34.09 -3.04
CA GLN A 20 -8.99 -33.83 -2.97
C GLN A 20 -8.79 -32.36 -2.60
N CYS A 21 -8.80 -32.09 -1.30
CA CYS A 21 -8.55 -30.76 -0.77
C CYS A 21 -7.07 -30.41 -0.88
N LEU A 22 -6.76 -29.43 -1.72
CA LEU A 22 -5.42 -28.88 -1.85
C LEU A 22 -5.19 -27.79 -0.79
N PRO A 23 -4.27 -27.98 0.18
CA PRO A 23 -3.92 -26.91 1.11
C PRO A 23 -3.13 -25.81 0.40
N LEU A 24 -3.54 -24.55 0.59
CA LEU A 24 -2.83 -23.38 0.05
C LEU A 24 -1.63 -22.95 0.90
N LYS A 25 -1.25 -23.76 1.89
CA LYS A 25 -0.08 -23.51 2.73
C LYS A 25 1.18 -23.42 1.86
N GLY A 26 1.82 -22.26 1.88
CA GLY A 26 3.04 -21.99 1.11
C GLY A 26 2.80 -21.53 -0.33
N SER A 27 1.54 -21.27 -0.71
CA SER A 27 1.20 -20.65 -1.99
C SER A 27 1.89 -19.30 -2.14
N LYS A 28 2.51 -19.07 -3.29
CA LYS A 28 3.09 -17.79 -3.71
C LYS A 28 2.07 -16.89 -4.38
N ALA A 29 1.03 -17.45 -4.98
CA ALA A 29 -0.05 -16.68 -5.60
C ALA A 29 -1.05 -16.17 -4.56
N CYS A 30 -1.35 -16.97 -3.54
CA CYS A 30 -2.33 -16.69 -2.49
C CYS A 30 -1.73 -16.84 -1.06
N PRO A 31 -0.60 -16.19 -0.72
CA PRO A 31 0.09 -16.40 0.56
C PRO A 31 -0.77 -16.06 1.80
N LEU A 32 -1.68 -15.09 1.68
CA LEU A 32 -2.56 -14.71 2.79
C LEU A 32 -3.74 -15.66 2.99
N PHE A 33 -3.92 -16.63 2.08
CA PHE A 33 -4.92 -17.70 2.18
C PHE A 33 -4.32 -19.03 2.66
N SER A 34 -3.12 -19.02 3.25
CA SER A 34 -2.34 -20.20 3.64
C SER A 34 -3.03 -21.15 4.64
N LYS A 35 -4.13 -20.73 5.28
CA LYS A 35 -4.93 -21.55 6.20
C LYS A 35 -6.08 -22.28 5.51
N ILE A 36 -6.34 -21.99 4.23
CA ILE A 36 -7.47 -22.55 3.48
C ILE A 36 -7.01 -23.70 2.59
N SER A 37 -7.88 -24.68 2.42
CA SER A 37 -7.77 -25.70 1.37
C SER A 37 -8.88 -25.54 0.34
N ILE A 38 -8.62 -25.85 -0.92
CA ILE A 38 -9.64 -25.78 -1.99
C ILE A 38 -9.86 -27.16 -2.59
N PRO A 39 -11.09 -27.51 -3.00
CA PRO A 39 -11.31 -28.71 -3.79
C PRO A 39 -10.81 -28.49 -5.22
N LEU A 40 -10.46 -29.58 -5.90
CA LEU A 40 -9.95 -29.58 -7.29
C LEU A 40 -10.98 -30.09 -8.32
N ASP A 41 -12.23 -30.25 -7.90
CA ASP A 41 -13.31 -30.87 -8.66
C ASP A 41 -14.06 -29.88 -9.59
N ASP A 42 -14.14 -28.58 -9.27
CA ASP A 42 -14.80 -27.57 -10.11
C ASP A 42 -13.96 -27.11 -11.32
N THR A 43 -13.68 -28.09 -12.17
CA THR A 43 -13.02 -27.91 -13.48
C THR A 43 -13.96 -27.32 -14.53
N THR A 44 -15.25 -27.19 -14.23
CA THR A 44 -16.22 -26.51 -15.09
C THR A 44 -16.09 -25.00 -15.03
N THR A 45 -16.01 -24.45 -13.82
CA THR A 45 -15.80 -23.01 -13.61
C THR A 45 -14.33 -22.66 -13.85
N TYR A 46 -13.41 -23.51 -13.39
CA TYR A 46 -11.97 -23.27 -13.52
C TYR A 46 -11.27 -24.44 -14.25
N PRO A 47 -11.30 -24.49 -15.60
CA PRO A 47 -10.74 -25.59 -16.37
C PRO A 47 -9.26 -25.88 -16.11
N TRP A 48 -8.49 -24.87 -15.69
CA TRP A 48 -7.07 -25.01 -15.38
C TRP A 48 -6.81 -25.83 -14.09
N LEU A 49 -7.81 -26.04 -13.23
CA LEU A 49 -7.69 -26.92 -12.06
C LEU A 49 -7.40 -28.38 -12.45
N THR A 50 -7.74 -28.80 -13.67
CA THR A 50 -7.38 -30.13 -14.20
C THR A 50 -5.88 -30.40 -14.20
N ASN A 51 -5.06 -29.35 -14.25
CA ASN A 51 -3.60 -29.42 -14.27
C ASN A 51 -2.97 -29.19 -12.88
N VAL A 52 -3.78 -29.15 -11.82
CA VAL A 52 -3.33 -28.86 -10.46
C VAL A 52 -3.28 -30.15 -9.65
N SER A 53 -2.11 -30.45 -9.07
CA SER A 53 -1.96 -31.59 -8.13
C SER A 53 -1.29 -31.20 -6.81
N ASN A 54 -0.64 -30.04 -6.76
CA ASN A 54 -0.01 -29.49 -5.57
C ASN A 54 -0.02 -27.95 -5.62
N VAL A 55 0.41 -27.32 -4.54
CA VAL A 55 0.36 -25.85 -4.39
C VAL A 55 1.22 -25.11 -5.42
N ASN A 56 2.32 -25.71 -5.90
CA ASN A 56 3.15 -25.08 -6.95
C ASN A 56 2.46 -25.13 -8.32
N ASP A 57 1.73 -26.22 -8.61
CA ASP A 57 0.90 -26.28 -9.82
C ASP A 57 -0.22 -25.25 -9.75
N PHE A 58 -0.89 -25.15 -8.59
CA PHE A 58 -1.91 -24.14 -8.36
C PHE A 58 -1.37 -22.72 -8.60
N ASP A 59 -0.22 -22.37 -8.01
CA ASP A 59 0.40 -21.06 -8.21
C ASP A 59 0.70 -20.77 -9.68
N ARG A 60 1.26 -21.76 -10.40
CA ARG A 60 1.61 -21.63 -11.81
C ARG A 60 0.38 -21.47 -12.69
N GLU A 61 -0.61 -22.33 -12.52
CA GLU A 61 -1.82 -22.32 -13.36
C GLU A 61 -2.69 -21.09 -13.06
N LEU A 62 -2.79 -20.66 -11.79
CA LEU A 62 -3.48 -19.42 -11.43
C LEU A 62 -2.78 -18.21 -12.04
N PHE A 63 -1.44 -18.13 -11.96
CA PHE A 63 -0.68 -17.07 -12.62
C PHE A 63 -0.91 -17.07 -14.12
N ASN A 64 -0.82 -18.22 -14.78
CA ASN A 64 -1.10 -18.33 -16.22
C ASN A 64 -2.52 -17.88 -16.54
N TYR A 65 -3.50 -18.29 -15.75
CA TYR A 65 -4.91 -17.96 -15.95
C TYR A 65 -5.15 -16.46 -15.91
N VAL A 66 -4.72 -15.75 -14.86
CA VAL A 66 -4.95 -14.29 -14.74
C VAL A 66 -4.20 -13.45 -15.78
N ASN A 67 -3.12 -14.00 -16.35
CA ASN A 67 -2.35 -13.39 -17.44
C ASN A 67 -2.80 -13.88 -18.84
N SER A 68 -3.87 -14.66 -18.94
CA SER A 68 -4.31 -15.28 -20.20
C SER A 68 -5.55 -14.61 -20.79
N PRO A 69 -5.80 -14.78 -22.09
CA PRO A 69 -7.07 -14.44 -22.71
C PRO A 69 -8.27 -15.18 -22.13
N LEU A 70 -8.07 -16.34 -21.48
CA LEU A 70 -9.18 -17.10 -20.88
C LEU A 70 -9.83 -16.30 -19.76
N PHE A 71 -9.05 -15.66 -18.90
CA PHE A 71 -9.57 -14.76 -17.88
C PHE A 71 -10.42 -13.65 -18.49
N TRP A 72 -9.91 -12.97 -19.52
CA TRP A 72 -10.63 -11.90 -20.21
C TRP A 72 -11.89 -12.37 -20.95
N ASN A 73 -11.86 -13.57 -21.53
CA ASN A 73 -12.97 -14.09 -22.34
C ASN A 73 -14.04 -14.80 -21.50
N GLN A 74 -13.65 -15.52 -20.44
CA GLN A 74 -14.56 -16.32 -19.62
C GLN A 74 -15.08 -15.52 -18.41
N GLU A 75 -14.22 -14.84 -17.66
CA GLU A 75 -14.63 -14.11 -16.46
C GLU A 75 -15.20 -12.74 -16.79
N LEU A 76 -14.62 -12.05 -17.78
CA LEU A 76 -14.98 -10.67 -18.09
C LEU A 76 -15.82 -10.53 -19.36
N ASN A 77 -15.93 -11.60 -20.13
CA ASN A 77 -16.67 -11.67 -21.40
C ASN A 77 -16.27 -10.55 -22.38
N CYS A 78 -14.96 -10.42 -22.63
CA CYS A 78 -14.37 -9.43 -23.53
C CYS A 78 -14.33 -9.89 -25.00
N ALA A 79 -14.49 -8.93 -25.92
CA ALA A 79 -14.47 -9.20 -27.36
C ALA A 79 -13.06 -9.20 -28.00
N GLN A 80 -12.08 -8.51 -27.40
CA GLN A 80 -10.71 -8.39 -27.94
C GLN A 80 -9.67 -9.04 -27.03
N LEU A 81 -8.54 -9.42 -27.63
CA LEU A 81 -7.38 -9.98 -26.94
C LEU A 81 -6.69 -8.89 -26.10
N ILE A 82 -6.84 -8.97 -24.77
CA ILE A 82 -6.09 -8.14 -23.82
C ILE A 82 -4.97 -9.01 -23.23
N GLN A 83 -3.73 -8.55 -23.34
CA GLN A 83 -2.54 -9.28 -22.84
C GLN A 83 -2.02 -8.71 -21.52
N ASP A 84 -2.41 -7.50 -21.16
CA ASP A 84 -2.07 -6.90 -19.88
C ASP A 84 -2.87 -7.54 -18.75
N THR A 85 -2.26 -7.66 -17.59
CA THR A 85 -2.89 -8.23 -16.40
C THR A 85 -3.49 -7.12 -15.55
N PRO A 86 -4.77 -7.25 -15.13
CA PRO A 86 -5.39 -6.28 -14.25
C PRO A 86 -4.67 -6.21 -12.91
N LYS A 87 -4.66 -5.02 -12.33
CA LYS A 87 -4.11 -4.77 -11.00
C LYS A 87 -4.77 -5.68 -9.97
N TYR A 88 -3.97 -6.34 -9.16
CA TYR A 88 -4.40 -7.29 -8.13
C TYR A 88 -5.25 -8.47 -8.64
N ALA A 89 -5.09 -8.87 -9.90
CA ALA A 89 -5.87 -9.97 -10.47
C ALA A 89 -5.65 -11.29 -9.72
N LEU A 90 -4.44 -11.54 -9.21
CA LEU A 90 -4.18 -12.70 -8.36
C LEU A 90 -5.00 -12.63 -7.08
N SER A 91 -4.94 -11.52 -6.34
CA SER A 91 -5.65 -11.36 -5.07
C SER A 91 -7.17 -11.45 -5.23
N PHE A 92 -7.71 -10.82 -6.27
CA PHE A 92 -9.13 -10.92 -6.62
C PHE A 92 -9.55 -12.37 -6.90
N THR A 93 -8.76 -13.07 -7.72
CA THR A 93 -9.05 -14.46 -8.10
C THR A 93 -8.85 -15.41 -6.91
N CYS A 94 -7.84 -15.20 -6.06
CA CYS A 94 -7.64 -15.93 -4.81
C CYS A 94 -8.87 -15.80 -3.90
N ALA A 95 -9.33 -14.57 -3.64
CA ALA A 95 -10.50 -14.34 -2.80
C ALA A 95 -11.76 -15.00 -3.37
N THR A 96 -11.93 -14.94 -4.70
CA THR A 96 -13.04 -15.58 -5.41
C THR A 96 -13.02 -17.11 -5.24
N ILE A 97 -11.92 -17.75 -5.61
CA ILE A 97 -11.77 -19.21 -5.58
C ILE A 97 -11.90 -19.73 -4.15
N VAL A 98 -11.19 -19.11 -3.22
CA VAL A 98 -11.23 -19.50 -1.82
C VAL A 98 -12.65 -19.37 -1.31
N SER A 99 -13.30 -18.20 -1.43
CA SER A 99 -14.62 -18.00 -0.84
C SER A 99 -15.71 -18.85 -1.48
N ARG A 100 -15.59 -19.19 -2.76
CA ARG A 100 -16.64 -19.92 -3.50
C ARG A 100 -16.46 -21.43 -3.49
N LEU A 101 -15.23 -21.93 -3.41
CA LEU A 101 -14.95 -23.37 -3.48
C LEU A 101 -14.62 -24.01 -2.11
N SER A 102 -14.18 -23.24 -1.12
CA SER A 102 -13.59 -23.82 0.10
C SER A 102 -14.56 -24.52 1.04
N SER A 103 -15.88 -24.38 0.86
CA SER A 103 -16.89 -24.83 1.83
C SER A 103 -16.82 -26.33 2.12
N SER A 104 -16.41 -27.14 1.15
CA SER A 104 -16.28 -28.59 1.30
C SER A 104 -14.96 -29.02 1.96
N CYS A 105 -13.94 -28.17 1.94
CA CYS A 105 -12.60 -28.46 2.45
C CYS A 105 -12.29 -27.79 3.80
N ASN A 106 -13.17 -26.92 4.29
CA ASN A 106 -12.94 -26.13 5.50
C ASN A 106 -14.25 -26.00 6.28
N THR A 107 -14.34 -26.72 7.40
CA THR A 107 -15.56 -26.73 8.22
C THR A 107 -15.61 -25.58 9.22
N ASP A 108 -14.46 -25.14 9.74
CA ASP A 108 -14.38 -24.18 10.85
C ASP A 108 -13.33 -23.07 10.64
N THR A 109 -12.85 -22.90 9.41
CA THR A 109 -11.86 -21.87 9.09
C THR A 109 -12.56 -20.64 8.53
N ALA A 110 -12.56 -19.55 9.29
CA ALA A 110 -13.03 -18.26 8.79
C ALA A 110 -12.16 -17.79 7.61
N ILE A 111 -12.82 -17.43 6.52
CA ILE A 111 -12.20 -16.87 5.33
C ILE A 111 -12.26 -15.36 5.47
N LEU A 112 -11.10 -14.71 5.43
CA LEU A 112 -11.05 -13.26 5.43
C LEU A 112 -11.47 -12.73 4.07
N PRO A 113 -12.31 -11.67 4.02
CA PRO A 113 -12.67 -11.03 2.76
C PRO A 113 -11.45 -10.30 2.18
N LEU A 114 -11.50 -10.06 0.87
CA LEU A 114 -10.60 -9.10 0.24
C LEU A 114 -11.00 -7.68 0.66
N CYS A 115 -10.02 -6.81 0.84
CA CYS A 115 -10.33 -5.42 1.15
C CYS A 115 -11.04 -4.72 -0.02
N GLN A 116 -12.04 -3.89 0.29
CA GLN A 116 -12.80 -3.14 -0.71
C GLN A 116 -11.91 -2.33 -1.65
N HIS A 117 -10.95 -1.57 -1.11
CA HIS A 117 -9.99 -0.79 -1.91
C HIS A 117 -9.16 -1.64 -2.89
N THR A 118 -8.93 -2.92 -2.58
CA THR A 118 -8.23 -3.85 -3.47
C THR A 118 -9.12 -4.23 -4.64
N CYS A 119 -10.40 -4.52 -4.38
CA CYS A 119 -11.39 -4.77 -5.43
C CYS A 119 -11.60 -3.54 -6.31
N ASP A 120 -11.68 -2.34 -5.72
CA ASP A 120 -11.84 -1.09 -6.46
C ASP A 120 -10.63 -0.82 -7.37
N SER A 121 -9.42 -1.06 -6.87
CA SER A 121 -8.19 -0.97 -7.66
C SER A 121 -8.18 -1.93 -8.84
N PHE A 122 -8.64 -3.17 -8.63
CA PHE A 122 -8.82 -4.16 -9.69
C PHE A 122 -9.85 -3.67 -10.71
N SER A 123 -11.05 -3.28 -10.28
CA SER A 123 -12.14 -2.78 -11.14
C SER A 123 -11.69 -1.59 -12.01
N LYS A 124 -10.99 -0.62 -11.42
CA LYS A 124 -10.46 0.56 -12.12
C LYS A 124 -9.35 0.20 -13.12
N SER A 125 -8.53 -0.80 -12.82
CA SER A 125 -7.53 -1.28 -13.76
C SER A 125 -8.16 -1.95 -14.98
N ILE A 126 -9.24 -2.72 -14.79
CA ILE A 126 -10.04 -3.28 -15.88
C ILE A 126 -10.57 -2.17 -16.78
N GLN A 127 -11.17 -1.11 -16.20
CA GLN A 127 -11.65 0.04 -16.99
C GLN A 127 -10.55 0.60 -17.89
N THR A 128 -9.38 0.83 -17.29
CA THR A 128 -8.25 1.44 -17.98
C THR A 128 -7.73 0.55 -19.11
N LEU A 129 -7.63 -0.76 -18.88
CA LEU A 129 -7.16 -1.73 -19.88
C LEU A 129 -8.16 -1.92 -21.02
N VAL A 130 -9.45 -2.02 -20.70
CA VAL A 130 -10.52 -2.14 -21.71
C VAL A 130 -10.54 -0.90 -22.62
N GLN A 131 -10.42 0.29 -22.02
CA GLN A 131 -10.33 1.55 -22.77
C GLN A 131 -9.06 1.63 -23.62
N SER A 132 -7.90 1.25 -23.07
CA SER A 132 -6.63 1.33 -23.81
C SER A 132 -6.56 0.37 -25.01
N HIS A 133 -7.24 -0.77 -24.92
CA HIS A 133 -7.30 -1.77 -25.99
C HIS A 133 -8.49 -1.59 -26.95
N ASN A 134 -9.32 -0.54 -26.75
CA ASN A 134 -10.54 -0.33 -27.51
C ASN A 134 -11.43 -1.59 -27.56
N SER A 135 -11.52 -2.28 -26.43
CA SER A 135 -12.28 -3.52 -26.26
C SER A 135 -13.64 -3.22 -25.63
N THR A 136 -14.55 -4.20 -25.70
CA THR A 136 -15.81 -4.19 -24.96
C THR A 136 -15.92 -5.49 -24.18
N CYS A 137 -16.19 -5.39 -22.89
CA CYS A 137 -16.39 -6.52 -21.98
C CYS A 137 -17.76 -6.39 -21.35
N SER A 138 -18.57 -7.46 -21.38
CA SER A 138 -19.94 -7.38 -20.86
C SER A 138 -19.99 -7.23 -19.35
N LEU A 139 -18.99 -7.73 -18.63
CA LEU A 139 -18.86 -7.59 -17.18
C LEU A 139 -17.90 -6.45 -16.82
N ALA A 140 -17.78 -5.43 -17.67
CA ALA A 140 -16.90 -4.31 -17.41
C ALA A 140 -17.37 -3.53 -16.17
N SER A 141 -16.41 -3.22 -15.31
CA SER A 141 -16.33 -2.18 -14.28
C SER A 141 -17.55 -1.64 -13.52
N THR A 142 -18.68 -1.31 -14.14
CA THR A 142 -19.90 -0.95 -13.39
C THR A 142 -20.43 -2.18 -12.68
N ASP A 143 -20.36 -3.33 -13.35
CA ASP A 143 -20.75 -4.61 -12.74
C ASP A 143 -19.71 -5.04 -11.69
N ILE A 144 -18.41 -4.88 -11.97
CA ILE A 144 -17.34 -5.20 -11.01
C ILE A 144 -17.34 -4.26 -9.81
N ALA A 145 -17.50 -2.95 -10.01
CA ALA A 145 -17.59 -1.98 -8.92
C ALA A 145 -18.82 -2.27 -8.05
N SER A 146 -19.96 -2.60 -8.67
CA SER A 146 -21.12 -3.08 -7.93
C SER A 146 -20.80 -4.33 -7.10
N PHE A 147 -20.02 -5.28 -7.62
CA PHE A 147 -19.59 -6.45 -6.85
C PHE A 147 -18.67 -6.07 -5.68
N CYS A 148 -17.75 -5.12 -5.87
CA CYS A 148 -16.88 -4.63 -4.79
C CYS A 148 -17.66 -3.99 -3.62
N GLU A 149 -18.86 -3.47 -3.89
CA GLU A 149 -19.74 -2.87 -2.88
C GLU A 149 -20.73 -3.84 -2.24
N THR A 150 -21.11 -4.91 -2.95
CA THR A 150 -22.27 -5.75 -2.57
C THR A 150 -21.95 -7.20 -2.25
N ASP A 151 -20.81 -7.72 -2.70
CA ASP A 151 -20.39 -9.10 -2.43
C ASP A 151 -19.51 -9.15 -1.17
N PRO A 152 -19.90 -9.89 -0.11
CA PRO A 152 -19.13 -10.04 1.12
C PRO A 152 -17.71 -10.58 0.94
N VAL A 153 -17.39 -11.14 -0.22
CA VAL A 153 -16.02 -11.56 -0.57
C VAL A 153 -15.09 -10.36 -0.77
N PHE A 154 -15.64 -9.20 -1.17
CA PHE A 154 -14.88 -8.03 -1.61
C PHE A 154 -15.15 -6.76 -0.81
N ASP A 155 -16.18 -6.71 0.03
CA ASP A 155 -16.56 -5.52 0.81
C ASP A 155 -15.77 -5.36 2.13
N GLY A 156 -14.65 -6.08 2.28
CA GLY A 156 -13.86 -6.14 3.51
C GLY A 156 -13.34 -4.77 3.94
N LEU A 157 -13.64 -4.40 5.19
CA LEU A 157 -13.13 -3.18 5.81
C LEU A 157 -11.78 -3.45 6.51
N PRO A 158 -10.80 -2.52 6.46
CA PRO A 158 -9.54 -2.67 7.18
C PRO A 158 -9.73 -2.90 8.69
N SER A 159 -10.73 -2.24 9.29
CA SER A 159 -11.08 -2.38 10.70
C SER A 159 -11.60 -3.78 11.07
N ALA A 160 -12.21 -4.49 10.13
CA ALA A 160 -12.72 -5.85 10.30
C ALA A 160 -11.67 -6.93 9.97
N HIS A 161 -10.43 -6.52 9.65
CA HIS A 161 -9.35 -7.35 9.11
C HIS A 161 -9.73 -7.98 7.74
N CYS A 162 -9.13 -7.45 6.68
CA CYS A 162 -9.31 -7.92 5.31
C CYS A 162 -7.94 -8.16 4.63
N ILE A 163 -7.95 -8.88 3.51
CA ILE A 163 -6.75 -9.17 2.73
C ILE A 163 -6.51 -8.04 1.73
N SER A 164 -5.42 -7.29 1.91
CA SER A 164 -4.97 -6.29 0.93
C SER A 164 -4.30 -6.99 -0.26
N GLY A 165 -4.56 -6.49 -1.47
CA GLY A 165 -3.88 -6.95 -2.68
C GLY A 165 -2.38 -6.71 -2.66
N PHE A 166 -1.93 -5.58 -2.06
CA PHE A 166 -0.50 -5.31 -1.90
C PHE A 166 0.18 -6.38 -1.04
N ASP A 167 -0.44 -6.77 0.07
CA ASP A 167 0.13 -7.75 0.98
C ASP A 167 0.08 -9.18 0.42
N ASN A 168 -1.00 -9.54 -0.28
CA ASN A 168 -1.10 -10.85 -0.91
C ASN A 168 -0.13 -10.99 -2.10
N GLU A 169 0.07 -9.92 -2.87
CA GLU A 169 0.98 -9.91 -4.03
C GLU A 169 2.35 -9.31 -3.71
N ARG A 170 2.73 -9.28 -2.43
CA ARG A 170 3.94 -8.62 -1.95
C ARG A 170 5.20 -9.04 -2.69
N GLN A 171 5.36 -10.32 -3.03
CA GLN A 171 6.52 -10.81 -3.77
C GLN A 171 6.62 -10.20 -5.19
N LEU A 172 5.49 -9.89 -5.82
CA LEU A 172 5.44 -9.14 -7.06
C LEU A 172 5.74 -7.66 -6.76
N CYS A 173 5.03 -7.07 -5.81
CA CYS A 173 5.06 -5.64 -5.51
C CYS A 173 6.37 -5.11 -4.89
N GLU A 174 7.22 -5.96 -4.33
CA GLU A 174 8.55 -5.58 -3.84
C GLU A 174 9.59 -5.40 -4.97
N SER A 175 9.21 -5.66 -6.23
CA SER A 175 10.06 -5.41 -7.38
C SER A 175 10.37 -3.92 -7.54
N LYS A 176 11.61 -3.61 -7.95
CA LYS A 176 12.05 -2.25 -8.29
C LYS A 176 11.67 -1.82 -9.71
N ASP A 177 10.95 -2.67 -10.44
CA ASP A 177 10.50 -2.38 -11.80
C ASP A 177 9.36 -1.35 -11.79
N ALA A 178 9.50 -0.29 -12.58
CA ALA A 178 8.52 0.78 -12.71
C ALA A 178 7.16 0.28 -13.25
N ALA A 179 7.16 -0.76 -14.10
CA ALA A 179 5.93 -1.39 -14.58
C ALA A 179 5.19 -2.11 -13.43
N VAL A 180 5.94 -2.72 -12.50
CA VAL A 180 5.38 -3.38 -11.31
C VAL A 180 4.91 -2.36 -10.28
N CYS A 181 5.60 -1.22 -10.15
CA CYS A 181 5.17 -0.09 -9.32
C CYS A 181 3.81 0.47 -9.76
N LYS A 182 3.58 0.59 -11.08
CA LYS A 182 2.29 1.00 -11.65
C LYS A 182 1.19 -0.04 -11.37
N TYR A 183 1.54 -1.32 -11.39
CA TYR A 183 0.62 -2.41 -11.04
C TYR A 183 0.27 -2.42 -9.54
N CYS A 184 1.20 -2.09 -8.65
CA CYS A 184 0.98 -2.18 -7.19
C CYS A 184 0.54 -0.88 -6.52
N ASP A 185 0.36 0.24 -7.26
CA ASP A 185 0.31 1.62 -6.73
C ASP A 185 1.34 1.85 -5.62
N CYS A 186 2.62 1.54 -5.88
CA CYS A 186 3.64 1.82 -4.88
C CYS A 186 3.74 3.35 -4.67
N PRO A 187 4.07 3.80 -3.45
CA PRO A 187 4.28 5.21 -3.16
C PRO A 187 5.27 5.86 -4.14
N SER A 188 4.96 7.08 -4.58
CA SER A 188 5.50 7.86 -5.71
C SER A 188 7.02 8.06 -5.81
N ARG A 189 7.84 7.42 -4.96
CA ARG A 189 9.32 7.54 -4.98
C ARG A 189 9.99 6.99 -6.25
N TYR A 190 9.30 6.23 -7.10
CA TYR A 190 9.89 5.65 -8.31
C TYR A 190 9.76 6.51 -9.58
N ASN A 191 8.83 7.48 -9.61
CA ASN A 191 8.64 8.35 -10.80
C ASN A 191 9.79 9.35 -11.00
N ASN A 192 10.65 9.55 -9.99
CA ASN A 192 11.74 10.53 -10.04
C ASN A 192 13.07 9.96 -10.56
N LEU A 193 13.18 8.67 -10.90
CA LEU A 193 14.44 8.10 -11.41
C LEU A 193 14.56 8.07 -12.93
N VAL A 194 13.51 8.40 -13.68
CA VAL A 194 13.52 8.40 -15.15
C VAL A 194 13.06 9.76 -15.70
N SER A 195 13.67 10.85 -15.23
CA SER A 195 13.61 12.13 -15.94
C SER A 195 14.75 12.21 -16.94
N THR A 196 14.36 12.43 -18.21
CA THR A 196 15.14 12.44 -19.45
C THR A 196 16.59 12.99 -19.38
N PRO A 197 17.54 12.42 -20.16
CA PRO A 197 18.96 12.77 -20.11
C PRO A 197 19.31 14.22 -20.53
N LEU A 198 18.34 15.01 -21.01
CA LEU A 198 18.55 16.42 -21.35
C LEU A 198 18.49 17.37 -20.15
N ALA A 199 17.73 17.06 -19.10
CA ALA A 199 17.57 17.96 -17.96
C ALA A 199 18.83 17.96 -17.05
N ILE A 200 19.46 16.79 -16.90
CA ILE A 200 20.64 16.60 -16.04
C ILE A 200 21.87 17.35 -16.58
N THR A 201 22.02 17.43 -17.91
CA THR A 201 23.14 18.15 -18.53
C THR A 201 23.00 19.67 -18.38
N LEU A 202 21.78 20.21 -18.47
CA LEU A 202 21.56 21.64 -18.24
C LEU A 202 21.78 22.04 -16.78
N ILE A 203 21.28 21.24 -15.82
CA ILE A 203 21.41 21.56 -14.39
C ILE A 203 22.88 21.54 -13.96
N THR A 204 23.66 20.53 -14.39
CA THR A 204 25.09 20.43 -14.04
C THR A 204 25.92 21.58 -14.59
N VAL A 205 25.65 22.02 -15.83
CA VAL A 205 26.35 23.17 -16.43
C VAL A 205 25.97 24.47 -15.73
N VAL A 206 24.69 24.70 -15.44
CA VAL A 206 24.23 25.89 -14.72
C VAL A 206 24.82 25.94 -13.31
N SER A 207 24.85 24.82 -12.59
CA SER A 207 25.47 24.74 -11.26
C SER A 207 26.97 25.02 -11.30
N LEU A 208 27.70 24.54 -12.31
CA LEU A 208 29.14 24.84 -12.48
C LEU A 208 29.39 26.33 -12.78
N VAL A 209 28.56 26.94 -13.63
CA VAL A 209 28.67 28.38 -13.95
C VAL A 209 28.35 29.24 -12.73
N ILE A 210 27.34 28.87 -11.94
CA ILE A 210 26.99 29.58 -10.70
C ILE A 210 28.10 29.41 -9.65
N CYS A 211 28.61 28.19 -9.45
CA CYS A 211 29.70 27.93 -8.50
C CYS A 211 30.98 28.68 -8.88
N THR A 212 31.37 28.67 -10.15
CA THR A 212 32.56 29.42 -10.62
C THR A 212 32.36 30.93 -10.47
N SER A 213 31.18 31.44 -10.79
CA SER A 213 30.84 32.86 -10.59
C SER A 213 30.85 33.28 -9.11
N LEU A 214 30.34 32.43 -8.22
CA LEU A 214 30.38 32.64 -6.77
C LEU A 214 31.80 32.57 -6.21
N LEU A 215 32.62 31.62 -6.65
CA LEU A 215 34.02 31.52 -6.23
C LEU A 215 34.84 32.73 -6.71
N ILE A 216 34.60 33.22 -7.93
CA ILE A 216 35.21 34.45 -8.44
C ILE A 216 34.74 35.66 -7.63
N PHE A 217 33.44 35.77 -7.34
CA PHE A 217 32.90 36.86 -6.53
C PHE A 217 33.47 36.85 -5.10
N LEU A 218 33.56 35.68 -4.46
CA LEU A 218 34.18 35.51 -3.14
C LEU A 218 35.67 35.80 -3.16
N TYR A 219 36.37 35.40 -4.23
CA TYR A 219 37.78 35.75 -4.46
C TYR A 219 37.94 37.27 -4.56
N PHE A 220 37.11 37.97 -5.33
CA PHE A 220 37.13 39.43 -5.43
C PHE A 220 36.73 40.11 -4.10
N ARG A 221 35.78 39.55 -3.34
CA ARG A 221 35.43 40.07 -2.01
C ARG A 221 36.57 39.87 -1.01
N CYS A 222 37.23 38.71 -1.00
CA CYS A 222 38.42 38.45 -0.19
C CYS A 222 39.58 39.35 -0.60
N TYR A 223 39.81 39.52 -1.91
CA TYR A 223 40.83 40.42 -2.46
C TYR A 223 40.56 41.88 -2.04
N LYS A 224 39.31 42.33 -2.12
CA LYS A 224 38.88 43.67 -1.68
C LYS A 224 39.00 43.82 -0.17
N GLN A 225 38.57 42.83 0.63
CA GLN A 225 38.73 42.79 2.09
C GLN A 225 40.19 42.81 2.53
N ARG A 226 41.08 42.12 1.81
CA ARG A 226 42.53 42.11 2.07
C ARG A 226 43.16 43.46 1.77
N ILE A 227 42.65 44.21 0.79
CA ILE A 227 43.05 45.60 0.51
C ILE A 227 42.52 46.56 1.58
N THR A 228 41.30 46.39 2.11
CA THR A 228 40.80 47.22 3.22
C THR A 228 41.50 46.93 4.55
N HIS A 229 41.87 45.68 4.81
CA HIS A 229 42.60 45.28 6.03
C HIS A 229 44.07 45.74 6.08
N LEU A 230 44.64 46.21 4.96
CA LEU A 230 45.95 46.87 4.92
C LEU A 230 45.90 48.35 5.32
N LYS A 231 44.71 48.92 5.60
CA LYS A 231 44.54 50.34 5.93
C LYS A 231 44.01 50.67 7.32
N LEU A 232 43.61 49.72 8.16
CA LEU A 232 43.29 50.02 9.56
C LEU A 232 43.62 48.83 10.46
N THR A 233 44.80 48.87 11.06
CA THR A 233 44.97 48.39 12.43
C THR A 233 44.16 49.30 13.34
N SER A 234 43.30 48.73 14.20
CA SER A 234 42.99 49.21 15.56
C SER A 234 41.64 48.69 16.03
N SER A 235 41.61 48.25 17.29
CA SER A 235 40.45 48.13 18.20
C SER A 235 39.38 47.08 17.84
N ALA A 236 39.28 45.97 18.57
CA ALA A 236 38.73 45.80 19.93
C ALA A 236 37.26 45.35 19.92
N SER A 237 37.03 44.19 20.55
CA SER A 237 35.87 43.75 21.35
C SER A 237 34.43 44.03 20.89
N LEU A 238 33.60 42.98 20.83
CA LEU A 238 32.38 42.78 21.66
C LEU A 238 31.74 41.42 21.24
N VAL A 239 31.65 40.41 22.11
CA VAL A 239 30.61 40.17 23.14
C VAL A 239 29.38 39.41 22.60
N LYS A 240 29.22 38.20 23.18
CA LYS A 240 28.00 37.40 23.35
C LYS A 240 26.83 38.26 23.85
N VAL A 241 25.63 38.00 23.34
CA VAL A 241 24.31 38.37 23.91
C VAL A 241 23.26 37.92 22.86
N ILE A 242 22.10 37.30 23.11
CA ILE A 242 21.27 36.96 24.28
C ILE A 242 20.24 35.89 23.81
N ASN A 243 19.80 35.02 24.72
CA ASN A 243 18.53 34.26 24.64
C ASN A 243 17.32 35.21 24.60
N GLU A 244 16.34 35.05 23.72
CA GLU A 244 14.95 35.34 24.12
C GLU A 244 13.92 34.55 23.27
N PRO A 245 12.72 34.31 23.84
CA PRO A 245 11.74 33.34 23.37
C PRO A 245 10.75 33.97 22.39
N HIS A 246 10.41 33.24 21.33
CA HIS A 246 9.26 33.59 20.50
C HIS A 246 8.19 32.51 20.60
N ALA A 247 7.26 32.76 21.53
CA ALA A 247 5.89 32.33 21.43
C ALA A 247 5.31 32.85 20.10
N GLY A 248 5.33 31.98 19.10
CA GLY A 248 4.59 32.15 17.85
C GLY A 248 3.24 31.48 18.01
N HIS A 249 2.19 32.30 18.01
CA HIS A 249 0.78 31.94 18.02
C HIS A 249 0.49 30.82 17.00
N VAL A 250 0.33 29.57 17.48
CA VAL A 250 -0.21 28.48 16.65
C VAL A 250 -1.68 28.83 16.42
N LYS A 251 -2.08 28.97 15.16
CA LYS A 251 -3.50 28.97 14.81
C LYS A 251 -4.00 27.57 15.11
N ASP A 252 -4.88 27.49 16.08
CA ASP A 252 -5.67 26.30 16.38
C ASP A 252 -6.32 25.83 15.09
N PHE A 253 -5.84 24.71 14.54
CA PHE A 253 -6.52 24.02 13.45
C PHE A 253 -7.61 23.16 14.09
N SER A 254 -8.66 23.82 14.55
CA SER A 254 -9.93 23.17 14.82
C SER A 254 -10.53 22.80 13.47
N VAL A 255 -10.45 21.51 13.12
CA VAL A 255 -11.20 20.99 11.98
C VAL A 255 -12.67 21.04 12.38
N ASP A 256 -13.38 22.06 11.91
CA ASP A 256 -14.83 22.07 11.97
C ASP A 256 -15.33 20.80 11.28
N ASP A 257 -16.24 20.07 11.93
CA ASP A 257 -16.84 18.80 11.48
C ASP A 257 -17.38 18.88 10.02
N LYS A 258 -17.67 20.11 9.59
CA LYS A 258 -18.16 20.46 8.25
C LYS A 258 -17.08 20.50 7.16
N SER A 259 -15.81 20.58 7.52
CA SER A 259 -14.65 20.59 6.60
C SER A 259 -14.15 19.19 6.27
N LEU A 260 -14.54 18.16 7.04
CA LEU A 260 -14.13 16.78 6.82
C LEU A 260 -14.86 16.16 5.61
N SER A 261 -16.05 16.65 5.27
CA SER A 261 -16.82 16.22 4.09
C SER A 261 -16.25 16.70 2.75
N ASP A 262 -15.35 17.69 2.77
CA ASP A 262 -14.72 18.26 1.56
C ASP A 262 -13.37 17.59 1.22
N ILE A 263 -12.86 16.72 2.09
CA ILE A 263 -11.64 15.95 1.85
C ILE A 263 -11.99 14.78 0.93
N LYS A 264 -11.54 14.84 -0.33
CA LYS A 264 -11.64 13.71 -1.27
C LYS A 264 -10.68 12.59 -0.84
N GLY A 265 -11.21 11.58 -0.16
CA GLY A 265 -10.51 10.36 0.26
C GLY A 265 -11.27 9.65 1.39
N HIS A 266 -11.04 8.36 1.61
CA HIS A 266 -11.59 7.67 2.77
C HIS A 266 -10.81 8.10 4.03
N VAL A 267 -11.35 9.05 4.78
CA VAL A 267 -10.77 9.54 6.04
C VAL A 267 -11.17 8.60 7.18
N PHE A 268 -10.18 8.02 7.85
CA PHE A 268 -10.39 7.16 9.02
C PHE A 268 -9.97 7.90 10.28
N GLN A 269 -10.89 8.01 11.25
CA GLN A 269 -10.60 8.57 12.57
C GLN A 269 -10.06 7.50 13.51
N VAL A 270 -8.98 7.82 14.24
CA VAL A 270 -8.40 6.94 15.25
C VAL A 270 -9.23 7.05 16.52
N ASN A 271 -10.04 6.03 16.80
CA ASN A 271 -10.96 6.01 17.94
C ASN A 271 -10.41 5.27 19.18
N SER A 272 -9.33 4.50 19.02
CA SER A 272 -8.66 3.79 20.11
C SER A 272 -7.47 4.59 20.64
N ILE A 273 -7.40 4.75 21.96
CA ILE A 273 -6.26 5.42 22.64
C ILE A 273 -4.95 4.68 22.38
N GLU A 274 -4.99 3.34 22.31
CA GLU A 274 -3.80 2.51 22.09
C GLU A 274 -3.27 2.65 20.66
N GLU A 275 -4.16 2.87 19.68
CA GLU A 275 -3.79 3.09 18.28
C GLU A 275 -3.38 4.54 18.01
N GLN A 276 -3.65 5.45 18.94
CA GLN A 276 -3.41 6.88 18.79
C GLN A 276 -1.93 7.26 18.81
N TYR A 277 -1.06 6.43 19.41
CA TYR A 277 0.35 6.77 19.60
C TYR A 277 1.28 5.92 18.74
N VAL A 278 2.14 6.60 17.99
CA VAL A 278 3.08 5.98 17.06
C VAL A 278 4.49 6.55 17.26
N ARG A 279 5.51 5.77 16.92
CA ARG A 279 6.92 6.17 16.95
C ARG A 279 7.47 6.24 15.54
N ALA A 280 8.16 7.33 15.21
CA ALA A 280 8.90 7.47 13.96
C ALA A 280 10.09 6.50 13.93
N ILE A 281 10.12 5.59 12.96
CA ILE A 281 11.25 4.68 12.68
C ILE A 281 12.14 5.20 11.55
N TYR A 282 11.62 6.10 10.72
CA TYR A 282 12.36 6.79 9.67
C TYR A 282 12.22 8.29 9.78
N SER A 283 13.32 9.03 9.57
CA SER A 283 13.30 10.49 9.47
C SER A 283 12.60 10.95 8.19
N PHE A 284 11.82 12.03 8.30
CA PHE A 284 11.16 12.71 7.20
C PHE A 284 11.44 14.21 7.31
N THR A 285 12.43 14.70 6.58
CA THR A 285 13.09 16.00 6.85
C THR A 285 12.91 17.05 5.76
N VAL A 286 12.04 16.83 4.77
CA VAL A 286 11.78 17.82 3.72
C VAL A 286 10.26 17.93 3.51
N PRO A 287 9.58 18.85 4.21
CA PRO A 287 8.20 19.17 3.90
C PRO A 287 8.19 19.81 2.50
N ASN A 288 7.71 19.08 1.49
CA ASN A 288 7.49 19.65 0.15
C ASN A 288 6.33 20.65 0.19
N HIS A 289 5.43 20.46 1.15
CA HIS A 289 4.27 21.30 1.39
C HIS A 289 4.23 21.76 2.86
N SER A 290 3.63 22.93 3.10
CA SER A 290 3.63 23.58 4.42
C SER A 290 2.77 22.87 5.48
N ASP A 291 1.93 21.94 5.04
CA ASP A 291 1.08 21.07 5.84
C ASP A 291 1.76 19.75 6.23
N GLU A 292 2.94 19.44 5.68
CA GLU A 292 3.71 18.25 6.03
C GLU A 292 4.50 18.42 7.34
N LEU A 293 4.44 17.39 8.19
CA LEU A 293 5.05 17.34 9.51
C LEU A 293 6.43 16.71 9.46
N GLN A 294 7.46 17.44 9.90
CA GLN A 294 8.81 16.92 10.01
C GLN A 294 8.91 15.83 11.10
N LEU A 295 9.58 14.72 10.76
CA LEU A 295 9.86 13.60 11.66
C LEU A 295 11.36 13.36 11.81
N LEU A 296 11.81 13.10 13.03
CA LEU A 296 13.11 12.49 13.32
C LEU A 296 12.89 11.07 13.84
N THR A 297 13.80 10.15 13.49
CA THR A 297 13.74 8.77 14.02
C THR A 297 13.77 8.81 15.54
N GLY A 298 12.77 8.20 16.17
CA GLY A 298 12.56 8.17 17.61
C GLY A 298 11.43 9.09 18.11
N ASP A 299 10.97 10.06 17.31
CA ASP A 299 9.89 10.96 17.70
C ASP A 299 8.60 10.19 18.02
N ILE A 300 7.89 10.64 19.05
CA ILE A 300 6.57 10.12 19.42
C ILE A 300 5.51 11.05 18.87
N LEU A 301 4.52 10.48 18.20
CA LEU A 301 3.42 11.21 17.59
C LEU A 301 2.07 10.75 18.14
N ARG A 302 1.16 11.70 18.21
CA ARG A 302 -0.27 11.45 18.45
C ARG A 302 -1.03 11.59 17.13
N MET A 303 -1.49 10.47 16.60
CA MET A 303 -2.23 10.37 15.34
C MET A 303 -3.73 10.58 15.56
N TYR A 304 -4.37 11.36 14.71
CA TYR A 304 -5.82 11.64 14.81
C TYR A 304 -6.61 11.00 13.68
N TYR A 305 -6.08 11.11 12.47
CA TYR A 305 -6.69 10.61 11.25
C TYR A 305 -5.64 9.96 10.38
N TYR A 306 -6.07 8.98 9.60
CA TYR A 306 -5.29 8.44 8.50
C TYR A 306 -6.15 8.28 7.25
N PHE A 307 -5.48 8.22 6.11
CA PHE A 307 -6.11 8.15 4.80
C PHE A 307 -5.74 6.83 4.11
N ASP A 308 -6.55 6.43 3.15
CA ASP A 308 -6.35 5.27 2.30
C ASP A 308 -5.13 5.38 1.35
N ASP A 309 -4.58 6.58 1.18
CA ASP A 309 -3.39 6.85 0.37
C ASP A 309 -2.06 6.71 1.14
N GLY A 310 -2.11 6.34 2.42
CA GLY A 310 -0.93 6.08 3.26
C GLY A 310 -0.41 7.29 4.05
N TRP A 311 -1.16 8.39 4.10
CA TRP A 311 -0.86 9.54 4.95
C TRP A 311 -1.68 9.54 6.25
N ALA A 312 -1.20 10.29 7.24
CA ALA A 312 -1.88 10.53 8.50
C ALA A 312 -1.72 11.98 8.96
N ILE A 313 -2.70 12.47 9.72
CA ILE A 313 -2.61 13.75 10.45
C ILE A 313 -2.34 13.46 11.91
N GLY A 314 -1.39 14.17 12.50
CA GLY A 314 -1.11 14.09 13.93
C GLY A 314 -0.19 15.18 14.44
N ASP A 315 0.09 15.11 15.74
CA ASP A 315 1.02 15.99 16.43
C ASP A 315 2.33 15.26 16.72
N ASN A 316 3.46 15.90 16.43
CA ASN A 316 4.75 15.46 16.93
C ASN A 316 4.94 16.00 18.35
N LEU A 317 5.00 15.12 19.35
CA LEU A 317 5.05 15.50 20.76
C LEU A 317 6.39 16.13 21.15
N VAL A 318 7.44 15.96 20.33
CA VAL A 318 8.76 16.55 20.56
C VAL A 318 8.81 17.98 20.02
N SER A 319 8.35 18.20 18.79
CA SER A 319 8.38 19.54 18.17
C SER A 319 7.15 20.40 18.50
N GLY A 320 6.07 19.79 18.99
CA GLY A 320 4.77 20.42 19.22
C GLY A 320 4.01 20.79 17.94
N GLN A 321 4.50 20.36 16.77
CA GLN A 321 3.90 20.69 15.47
C GLN A 321 2.83 19.68 15.07
N ARG A 322 1.78 20.18 14.42
CA ARG A 322 0.74 19.39 13.75
C ARG A 322 0.98 19.37 12.25
N GLY A 323 0.74 18.24 11.61
CA GLY A 323 0.70 18.16 10.15
C GLY A 323 0.50 16.75 9.62
N LEU A 324 0.68 16.62 8.31
CA LEU A 324 0.62 15.39 7.55
C LEU A 324 1.94 14.64 7.59
N PHE A 325 1.91 13.34 7.89
CA PHE A 325 3.09 12.49 7.81
C PHE A 325 2.75 11.13 7.19
N PRO A 326 3.72 10.47 6.52
CA PRO A 326 3.49 9.16 5.91
C PRO A 326 3.45 8.05 6.97
N LEU A 327 2.44 7.18 6.90
CA LEU A 327 2.30 6.03 7.82
C LEU A 327 3.51 5.09 7.76
N LEU A 328 4.17 4.97 6.61
CA LEU A 328 5.38 4.14 6.43
C LEU A 328 6.54 4.55 7.35
N CYS A 329 6.57 5.81 7.79
CA CYS A 329 7.63 6.31 8.65
C CYS A 329 7.45 5.97 10.12
N VAL A 330 6.30 5.39 10.51
CA VAL A 330 5.93 5.18 11.91
C VAL A 330 5.53 3.73 12.20
N VAL A 331 5.56 3.36 13.48
CA VAL A 331 5.00 2.10 14.00
C VAL A 331 4.17 2.41 15.25
N HIS A 332 3.10 1.65 15.48
CA HIS A 332 2.34 1.77 16.72
C HIS A 332 3.21 1.44 17.93
N LEU A 333 3.01 2.19 19.01
CA LEU A 333 3.57 1.85 20.30
C LEU A 333 2.87 0.62 20.88
N SER A 334 3.59 -0.18 21.67
CA SER A 334 2.95 -1.25 22.43
C SER A 334 2.02 -0.67 23.50
N PRO A 335 0.96 -1.42 23.93
CA PRO A 335 0.07 -0.96 24.98
C PRO A 335 0.80 -0.52 26.25
N THR A 336 1.88 -1.21 26.63
CA THR A 336 2.71 -0.85 27.79
C THR A 336 3.37 0.52 27.63
N GLU A 337 3.97 0.80 26.46
CA GLU A 337 4.60 2.09 26.17
C GLU A 337 3.58 3.23 26.18
N VAL A 338 2.36 3.00 25.67
CA VAL A 338 1.27 3.99 25.71
C VAL A 338 0.87 4.32 27.14
N HIS A 339 0.70 3.30 28.00
CA HIS A 339 0.35 3.51 29.41
C HIS A 339 1.44 4.28 30.17
N GLU A 340 2.72 4.02 29.88
CA GLU A 340 3.84 4.76 30.48
C GLU A 340 3.86 6.23 30.04
N LEU A 341 3.61 6.49 28.75
CA LEU A 341 3.50 7.86 28.22
C LEU A 341 2.36 8.64 28.89
N ILE A 342 1.16 8.05 29.00
CA ILE A 342 0.00 8.71 29.63
C ILE A 342 0.29 9.02 31.10
N LYS A 343 0.81 8.05 31.86
CA LYS A 343 1.19 8.27 33.27
C LYS A 343 2.26 9.34 33.44
N SER A 344 3.19 9.46 32.48
CA SER A 344 4.22 10.49 32.54
C SER A 344 3.64 11.90 32.34
N SER A 345 2.60 12.03 31.51
CA SER A 345 1.91 13.31 31.28
C SER A 345 1.03 13.77 32.46
N GLU A 346 0.47 12.83 33.23
CA GLU A 346 -0.38 13.13 34.40
C GLU A 346 0.42 13.55 35.65
N ASN A 347 1.73 13.28 35.69
CA ASN A 347 2.61 13.65 36.82
C ASN A 347 3.34 14.98 36.62
N THR A 348 3.08 15.68 35.52
CA THR A 348 3.69 16.98 35.17
C THR A 348 2.80 18.20 35.43
N ASP A 349 1.61 18.01 36.01
CA ASP A 349 0.70 19.08 36.44
C ASP A 349 0.85 19.46 37.93
#